data_AF-A0AAE3A2C4-F1
#
_entry.id   AF-A0AAE3A2C4-F1
#
_cell.length_a   1.000
_cell.length_b   1.000
_cell.length_c   1.000
_cell.angle_alpha   90.00
_cell.angle_beta   90.00
_cell.angle_gamma   90.00
#
_symmetry.space_group_name_H-M   'P 1'
#
loop_
_entity.id
_entity.type
_entity.pdbx_description
1 polymer ?
#
loop_
_entity_poly.entity_id
_entity_poly.type
_entity_poly.pdbx_seq_one_letter_code
_entity_poly.pdbx_strand_id
1 'polypeptide(L)'
;MKKLFGVLLDVQNSKVQKIEIEDSLDEFYRILNCSLVDMPVRKIGNKYFTIICDDEGLFAEDYKISATNNFGQPQLVGNLFIVSAENIDGELQSLTDDDANYILKHVLTIFTRKHPEGYPALTQVEY
;
A
#
# COMPACT_ATOMS: atom_id res chain seq x y z
N MET A 1 -0.55 -7.17 22.50
CA MET A 1 -0.22 -6.14 21.50
C MET A 1 -1.40 -5.99 20.57
N LYS A 2 -1.74 -4.77 20.16
CA LYS A 2 -2.86 -4.50 19.24
C LYS A 2 -2.51 -5.11 17.87
N LYS A 3 -3.47 -5.79 17.25
CA LYS A 3 -3.34 -6.36 15.91
C LYS A 3 -4.04 -5.45 14.91
N LEU A 4 -3.51 -5.41 13.70
CA LEU A 4 -4.00 -4.59 12.61
C LEU A 4 -4.22 -5.46 11.38
N PHE A 5 -5.46 -5.53 10.92
CA PHE A 5 -5.83 -6.22 9.68
C PHE A 5 -5.84 -5.25 8.50
N GLY A 6 -5.14 -5.61 7.44
CA GLY A 6 -4.95 -4.75 6.27
C GLY A 6 -4.63 -5.54 4.99
N VAL A 7 -4.40 -4.81 3.91
CA VAL A 7 -3.94 -5.37 2.63
C VAL A 7 -2.47 -5.04 2.43
N LEU A 8 -1.62 -6.06 2.33
CA LEU A 8 -0.22 -5.92 1.92
C LEU A 8 -0.11 -6.06 0.40
N LEU A 9 0.43 -5.03 -0.24
CA LEU A 9 0.85 -5.02 -1.62
C LEU A 9 2.38 -5.10 -1.66
N ASP A 10 2.87 -6.31 -1.90
CA ASP A 10 4.29 -6.62 -2.02
C ASP A 10 4.66 -6.63 -3.51
N VAL A 11 5.08 -5.47 -4.00
CA VAL A 11 5.44 -5.28 -5.42
C VAL A 11 6.74 -5.99 -5.77
N GLN A 12 7.62 -6.21 -4.79
CA GLN A 12 8.89 -6.89 -4.97
C GLN A 12 8.67 -8.36 -5.31
N ASN A 13 7.79 -9.03 -4.57
CA ASN A 13 7.45 -10.44 -4.80
C ASN A 13 6.19 -10.65 -5.65
N SER A 14 5.62 -9.57 -6.21
CA SER A 14 4.38 -9.60 -7.01
C SER A 14 3.21 -10.29 -6.30
N LYS A 15 3.01 -9.97 -5.01
CA LYS A 15 1.98 -10.56 -4.16
C LYS A 15 1.06 -9.50 -3.58
N VAL A 16 -0.22 -9.86 -3.46
CA VAL A 16 -1.24 -9.04 -2.79
C VAL A 16 -2.00 -9.94 -1.86
N GLN A 17 -2.07 -9.59 -0.58
CA GLN A 17 -2.65 -10.46 0.43
C GLN A 17 -3.29 -9.66 1.56
N LYS A 18 -4.41 -10.18 2.07
CA LYS A 18 -4.99 -9.72 3.32
C LYS A 18 -4.21 -10.35 4.46
N ILE A 19 -3.68 -9.55 5.37
CA ILE A 19 -2.87 -10.04 6.49
C ILE A 19 -3.26 -9.34 7.79
N GLU A 20 -2.96 -10.00 8.89
CA GLU A 20 -3.01 -9.41 10.23
C GLU A 20 -1.60 -9.33 10.78
N ILE A 21 -1.22 -8.15 11.28
CA ILE A 21 0.11 -7.84 11.79
C ILE A 21 0.03 -7.18 13.16
N GLU A 22 1.17 -6.99 13.81
CA GLU A 22 1.25 -6.15 15.00
C GLU A 22 1.21 -4.66 14.63
N ASP A 23 0.41 -3.89 15.37
CA ASP A 23 0.35 -2.43 15.25
C ASP A 23 1.60 -1.83 15.90
N SER A 24 2.72 -1.90 15.18
CA SER A 24 4.03 -1.44 15.65
C SER A 24 4.93 -1.05 14.48
N LEU A 25 5.81 -0.08 14.72
CA LEU A 25 6.74 0.43 13.72
C LEU A 25 7.73 -0.65 13.24
N ASP A 26 8.25 -1.49 14.15
CA ASP A 26 9.14 -2.60 13.81
C ASP A 26 8.50 -3.59 12.84
N GLU A 27 7.21 -3.87 13.04
CA GLU A 27 6.47 -4.78 12.17
C GLU A 27 6.21 -4.15 10.80
N PHE A 28 5.94 -2.83 10.72
CA PHE A 28 5.83 -2.12 9.45
C PHE A 28 7.14 -2.18 8.66
N TYR A 29 8.28 -1.92 9.31
CA TYR A 29 9.60 -2.07 8.67
C TYR A 29 9.82 -3.50 8.15
N ARG A 30 9.44 -4.51 8.93
CA ARG A 30 9.61 -5.92 8.57
C ARG A 30 8.78 -6.31 7.35
N ILE A 31 7.50 -5.94 7.29
CA ILE A 31 6.61 -6.36 6.18
C ILE A 31 6.82 -5.53 4.92
N LEU A 32 7.20 -4.26 5.05
CA LEU A 32 7.47 -3.39 3.91
C LEU A 32 8.89 -3.55 3.39
N ASN A 33 9.79 -4.14 4.20
CA ASN A 33 11.21 -4.32 3.91
C ASN A 33 11.90 -2.97 3.64
N CYS A 34 11.69 -2.02 4.55
CA CYS A 34 12.26 -0.68 4.50
C CYS A 34 12.76 -0.23 5.89
N SER A 35 13.53 0.86 5.94
CA SER A 35 13.98 1.49 7.18
C SER A 35 13.20 2.75 7.56
N LEU A 36 12.43 3.30 6.62
CA LEU A 36 11.60 4.48 6.82
C LEU A 36 10.22 4.25 6.20
N VAL A 37 9.19 4.63 6.94
CA VAL A 37 7.80 4.60 6.48
C VAL A 37 7.20 5.98 6.55
N ASP A 38 6.32 6.28 5.59
CA ASP A 38 5.36 7.36 5.66
C ASP A 38 3.94 6.77 5.71
N MET A 39 2.97 7.54 6.20
CA MET A 39 1.60 7.09 6.43
C MET A 39 0.56 8.04 5.84
N PRO A 40 0.61 8.33 4.53
CA PRO A 40 -0.35 9.21 3.90
C PRO A 40 -1.79 8.63 3.95
N VAL A 41 -2.74 9.50 4.27
CA VAL A 41 -4.15 9.26 3.94
C VAL A 41 -4.35 9.58 2.46
N ARG A 42 -4.94 8.64 1.72
CA ARG A 42 -5.22 8.76 0.29
C ARG A 42 -6.61 8.26 -0.03
N LYS A 43 -7.20 8.80 -1.09
CA LYS A 43 -8.44 8.29 -1.66
C LYS A 43 -8.11 7.19 -2.65
N ILE A 44 -8.71 6.00 -2.48
CA ILE A 44 -8.68 4.91 -3.46
C ILE A 44 -10.08 4.80 -4.04
N GLY A 45 -10.25 5.06 -5.33
CA GLY A 45 -11.57 5.15 -5.96
C GLY A 45 -12.41 6.24 -5.29
N ASN A 46 -13.36 5.83 -4.44
CA ASN A 46 -14.28 6.72 -3.72
C ASN A 46 -14.15 6.71 -2.19
N LYS A 47 -13.20 5.95 -1.62
CA LYS A 47 -13.02 5.81 -0.17
C LYS A 47 -11.62 6.24 0.26
N TYR A 48 -11.50 6.74 1.49
CA TYR A 48 -10.22 7.13 2.09
C TYR A 48 -9.63 5.99 2.91
N PHE A 49 -8.31 5.85 2.84
CA PHE A 49 -7.54 4.84 3.54
C PHE A 49 -6.21 5.44 3.99
N THR A 50 -5.67 4.92 5.08
CA THR A 50 -4.27 5.18 5.45
C THR A 50 -3.39 4.16 4.77
N ILE A 51 -2.37 4.63 4.06
CA ILE A 51 -1.40 3.78 3.37
C ILE A 51 -0.08 3.93 4.10
N ILE A 52 0.40 2.86 4.73
CA ILE A 52 1.76 2.78 5.26
C ILE A 52 2.66 2.36 4.09
N CYS A 53 3.60 3.22 3.71
CA CYS A 53 4.44 3.03 2.53
C CYS A 53 5.92 3.17 2.84
N ASP A 54 6.73 2.45 2.07
CA ASP A 54 8.17 2.62 2.00
C ASP A 54 8.54 4.01 1.44
N ASP A 55 9.00 4.92 2.30
CA ASP A 55 9.38 6.30 1.93
C ASP A 55 10.78 6.36 1.27
N GLU A 56 11.48 5.23 1.19
CA GLU A 56 12.80 5.11 0.59
C GLU A 56 12.77 4.38 -0.76
N GLY A 57 11.58 3.94 -1.21
CA GLY A 57 11.43 3.06 -2.37
C GLY A 57 12.02 3.62 -3.67
N LEU A 58 12.11 4.94 -3.82
CA LEU A 58 12.74 5.60 -4.98
C LEU A 58 14.26 5.46 -5.01
N PHE A 59 14.92 5.18 -3.88
CA PHE A 59 16.38 4.99 -3.81
C PHE A 59 16.81 3.58 -4.24
N ALA A 60 15.87 2.63 -4.40
CA ALA A 60 16.17 1.31 -4.91
C ALA A 60 16.55 1.34 -6.39
N GLU A 61 17.61 0.61 -6.77
CA GLU A 61 18.04 0.51 -8.17
C GLU A 61 16.91 -0.03 -9.08
N ASP A 62 16.15 -0.98 -8.55
CA ASP A 62 15.00 -1.64 -9.18
C ASP A 62 13.67 -1.26 -8.52
N TYR A 63 13.43 0.04 -8.36
CA TYR A 63 12.20 0.54 -7.76
C TYR A 63 10.95 0.16 -8.58
N LYS A 64 9.87 -0.17 -7.87
CA LYS A 64 8.55 -0.52 -8.44
C LYS A 64 7.48 0.45 -7.98
N ILE A 65 6.67 0.93 -8.92
CA ILE A 65 5.55 1.84 -8.68
C ILE A 65 4.41 1.04 -8.04
N SER A 66 4.04 1.36 -6.81
CA SER A 66 3.01 0.61 -6.10
C SER A 66 1.64 1.27 -6.15
N ALA A 67 1.56 2.55 -6.49
CA ALA A 67 0.29 3.24 -6.69
C ALA A 67 0.32 4.20 -7.88
N THR A 68 -0.80 4.28 -8.62
CA THR A 68 -1.02 5.29 -9.67
C THR A 68 -2.37 5.99 -9.51
N ASN A 69 -2.46 7.25 -9.95
CA ASN A 69 -3.72 7.98 -10.02
C ASN A 69 -4.57 7.58 -11.24
N ASN A 70 -5.73 8.21 -11.43
CA ASN A 70 -6.63 7.93 -12.56
C ASN A 70 -6.03 8.26 -13.94
N PHE A 71 -4.96 9.07 -14.00
CA PHE A 71 -4.22 9.37 -15.22
C PHE A 71 -3.01 8.44 -15.44
N GLY A 72 -2.84 7.41 -14.59
CA GLY A 72 -1.71 6.50 -14.63
C GLY A 72 -0.40 7.12 -14.14
N GLN A 73 -0.45 8.28 -13.48
CA GLN A 73 0.75 8.94 -12.95
C GLN A 73 1.14 8.27 -11.62
N PRO A 74 2.44 7.93 -11.42
CA PRO A 74 2.91 7.34 -10.17
C PRO A 74 2.58 8.22 -8.95
N GLN A 75 2.10 7.59 -7.88
CA GLN A 75 1.78 8.24 -6.61
C GLN A 75 2.66 7.73 -5.46
N LEU A 76 2.91 6.42 -5.42
CA LEU A 76 3.75 5.76 -4.41
C LEU A 76 4.64 4.70 -5.07
N VAL A 77 5.74 4.39 -4.41
CA VAL A 77 6.77 3.43 -4.84
C VAL A 77 7.10 2.53 -3.65
N GLY A 78 7.52 1.29 -3.92
CA GLY A 78 7.85 0.33 -2.85
C GLY A 78 6.61 -0.34 -2.25
N ASN A 79 6.81 -1.25 -1.30
CA ASN A 79 5.71 -2.02 -0.74
C ASN A 79 4.72 -1.13 0.03
N LEU A 80 3.44 -1.52 0.03
CA LEU A 80 2.38 -0.80 0.74
C LEU A 80 1.64 -1.72 1.69
N PHE A 81 1.29 -1.22 2.87
CA PHE A 81 0.32 -1.83 3.76
C PHE A 81 -0.85 -0.85 3.95
N ILE A 82 -2.05 -1.28 3.58
CA ILE A 82 -3.22 -0.42 3.47
C ILE A 82 -4.20 -0.80 4.56
N VAL A 83 -4.63 0.20 5.34
CA VAL A 83 -5.56 0.04 6.46
C VAL A 83 -6.70 1.06 6.36
N SER A 84 -7.69 0.95 7.25
CA SER A 84 -8.78 1.92 7.26
C SER A 84 -8.23 3.32 7.60
N ALA A 85 -8.89 4.37 7.12
CA ALA A 85 -8.52 5.72 7.50
C ALA A 85 -8.49 5.87 9.03
N GLU A 86 -7.52 6.64 9.52
CA GLU A 86 -7.38 6.92 10.95
C GLU A 86 -8.68 7.48 11.54
N ASN A 87 -8.92 7.15 12.81
CA ASN A 87 -10.04 7.74 13.54
C ASN A 87 -9.75 9.19 13.93
N ILE A 88 -10.70 9.84 14.61
CA ILE A 88 -10.54 11.24 15.05
C ILE A 88 -9.36 11.47 16.01
N ASP A 89 -8.89 10.39 16.66
CA ASP A 89 -7.77 10.40 17.60
C ASP A 89 -6.42 10.12 16.91
N GLY A 90 -6.41 9.92 15.58
CA GLY A 90 -5.20 9.61 14.80
C GLY A 90 -4.72 8.17 14.93
N GLU A 91 -5.56 7.26 15.45
CA GLU A 91 -5.18 5.86 15.60
C GLU A 91 -5.50 5.04 14.34
N LEU A 92 -4.56 4.18 13.95
CA LEU A 92 -4.78 3.20 12.89
C LEU A 92 -5.91 2.23 13.22
N GLN A 93 -6.74 1.98 12.22
CA GLN A 93 -7.90 1.10 12.31
C GLN A 93 -7.78 -0.04 11.31
N SER A 94 -8.16 -1.25 11.73
CA SER A 94 -8.23 -2.41 10.84
C SER A 94 -9.24 -2.18 9.72
N LEU A 95 -9.00 -2.78 8.55
CA LEU A 95 -10.01 -2.84 7.50
C LEU A 95 -11.21 -3.71 7.92
N THR A 96 -12.35 -3.44 7.30
CA THR A 96 -13.39 -4.46 7.16
C THR A 96 -13.05 -5.40 6.00
N ASP A 97 -13.64 -6.59 5.96
CA ASP A 97 -13.48 -7.49 4.81
C ASP A 97 -13.95 -6.87 3.49
N ASP A 98 -15.03 -6.10 3.54
CA ASP A 98 -15.58 -5.38 2.39
C ASP A 98 -14.61 -4.31 1.88
N ASP A 99 -13.95 -3.59 2.79
CA ASP A 99 -12.93 -2.60 2.41
C ASP A 99 -11.66 -3.26 1.87
N ALA A 100 -11.22 -4.37 2.46
CA ALA A 100 -10.12 -5.15 1.90
C ALA A 100 -10.46 -5.65 0.49
N ASN A 101 -11.67 -6.18 0.28
CA ASN A 101 -12.14 -6.58 -1.05
C ASN A 101 -12.27 -5.38 -2.01
N TYR A 102 -12.64 -4.21 -1.51
CA TYR A 102 -12.72 -2.98 -2.29
C TYR A 102 -11.34 -2.54 -2.79
N ILE A 103 -10.32 -2.55 -1.91
CA ILE A 103 -8.94 -2.26 -2.27
C ILE A 103 -8.43 -3.25 -3.32
N LEU A 104 -8.66 -4.55 -3.13
CA LEU A 104 -8.22 -5.58 -4.08
C LEU A 104 -8.81 -5.40 -5.49
N LYS A 105 -10.04 -4.87 -5.63
CA LYS A 105 -10.64 -4.53 -6.93
C LYS A 105 -9.92 -3.39 -7.67
N HIS A 106 -9.17 -2.56 -6.94
CA HIS A 106 -8.39 -1.45 -7.51
C HIS A 106 -6.92 -1.83 -7.76
N VAL A 107 -6.53 -3.08 -7.45
CA VAL A 107 -5.20 -3.59 -7.80
C VAL A 107 -5.24 -4.17 -9.21
N LEU A 108 -4.44 -3.59 -10.09
CA LEU A 108 -4.28 -4.04 -11.47
C LEU A 108 -2.82 -4.44 -11.74
N THR A 109 -2.60 -5.23 -12.78
CA THR A 109 -1.25 -5.45 -13.29
C THR A 109 -0.83 -4.23 -14.12
N ILE A 110 0.28 -3.60 -13.73
CA ILE A 110 0.89 -2.51 -14.50
C ILE A 110 2.17 -2.99 -15.16
N PHE A 111 2.51 -2.36 -16.28
CA PHE A 111 3.71 -2.65 -17.05
C PHE A 111 4.56 -1.38 -17.14
N THR A 112 5.87 -1.53 -16.98
CA THR A 112 6.82 -0.42 -17.12
C THR A 112 7.94 -0.83 -18.06
N ARG A 113 8.75 0.13 -18.52
CA ARG A 113 9.92 -0.19 -19.33
C ARG A 113 10.94 -1.06 -18.58
N LYS A 114 11.08 -0.89 -17.26
CA LYS A 114 11.97 -1.70 -16.41
C LYS A 114 11.38 -3.08 -16.09
N HIS A 115 10.04 -3.17 -16.02
CA HIS A 115 9.30 -4.37 -15.66
C HIS A 115 8.26 -4.73 -16.74
N PRO A 116 8.69 -5.25 -17.90
CA PRO A 116 7.80 -5.66 -18.97
C PRO A 116 6.99 -6.93 -18.66
N GLU A 117 7.40 -7.72 -17.65
CA GLU A 117 6.67 -8.88 -17.13
C GLU A 117 5.36 -8.51 -16.44
N GLY A 118 5.27 -7.27 -15.96
CA GLY A 118 4.13 -6.75 -15.22
C GLY A 118 4.09 -7.21 -13.77
N TYR A 119 3.53 -6.36 -12.91
CA TYR A 119 3.40 -6.63 -11.48
C TYR A 119 2.15 -5.92 -10.92
N PRO A 120 1.58 -6.37 -9.78
CA PRO A 120 0.41 -5.72 -9.20
C PRO A 120 0.77 -4.34 -8.67
N ALA A 121 -0.09 -3.37 -8.94
CA ALA A 121 -0.05 -2.03 -8.34
C ALA A 121 -1.48 -1.54 -8.07
N LEU A 122 -1.61 -0.71 -7.04
CA LEU A 122 -2.85 -0.05 -6.70
C LEU A 122 -3.13 1.08 -7.71
N THR A 123 -4.38 1.21 -8.14
CA THR A 123 -4.79 2.22 -9.13
C THR A 123 -5.88 3.12 -8.57
N GLN A 124 -6.12 4.26 -9.23
CA GLN A 124 -7.10 5.27 -8.83
C GLN A 124 -6.82 5.84 -7.42
N VAL A 125 -5.54 6.02 -7.11
CA VAL A 125 -5.07 6.65 -5.86
C VAL A 125 -4.96 8.16 -6.05
N GLU A 126 -5.68 8.94 -5.24
CA GLU A 126 -5.75 10.40 -5.31
C GLU A 126 -5.44 11.03 -3.94
N TYR A 127 -5.12 12.33 -3.95
CA TYR A 127 -4.94 13.16 -2.76
C TYR A 127 -6.28 13.49 -2.07
#